data_AF-A0A0J5TEN2-F1
#
_entry.id   AF-A0A0J5TEN2-F1
#
_cell.length_a   1.000
_cell.length_b   1.000
_cell.length_c   1.000
_cell.angle_alpha   90.00
_cell.angle_beta   90.00
_cell.angle_gamma   90.00
#
_symmetry.space_group_name_H-M   'P 1'
#
loop_
_entity.id
_entity.type
_entity.pdbx_description
1 polymer ?
#
loop_
_entity_poly.entity_id
_entity_poly.type
_entity_poly.pdbx_seq_one_letter_code
_entity_poly.pdbx_strand_id
1 'polypeptide(L)' 'MTTSVIVRAKHGWAVDVTSVDTATRNPEWTQQVAAGEEREFHVHSGSDLLVHEVQPDQTS' A
#
# COMPACT_ATOMS: atom_id res chain seq x y z
N MET A 1 12.60 -0.78 -15.65
CA MET A 1 11.19 -0.43 -15.90
C MET A 1 10.61 0.08 -14.59
N THR A 2 9.85 1.16 -14.61
CA THR A 2 9.10 1.65 -13.45
C THR A 2 7.62 1.47 -13.76
N THR A 3 6.89 0.84 -12.86
CA THR A 3 5.45 0.59 -13.01
C THR A 3 4.70 1.52 -12.07
N SER A 4 3.68 2.23 -12.56
CA SER A 4 2.76 2.97 -11.70
C SER A 4 1.55 2.10 -11.33
N VAL A 5 1.13 2.18 -10.08
CA VAL A 5 -0.03 1.48 -9.53
C VAL A 5 -0.87 2.50 -8.78
N ILE A 6 -2.15 2.62 -9.16
CA ILE A 6 -3.09 3.49 -8.45
C ILE A 6 -3.91 2.63 -7.49
N VAL A 7 -3.78 2.90 -6.19
CA VAL A 7 -4.58 2.27 -5.15
C VAL A 7 -5.74 3.19 -4.79
N ARG A 8 -6.96 2.65 -4.82
CA ARG A 8 -8.20 3.38 -4.54
C ARG A 8 -8.87 2.78 -3.31
N ALA A 9 -8.81 3.46 -2.17
CA ALA A 9 -9.54 3.08 -0.96
C ALA A 9 -10.96 3.63 -1.07
N LYS A 10 -11.88 2.88 -1.69
CA LYS A 10 -13.24 3.38 -2.04
C LYS A 10 -14.12 3.65 -0.81
N HIS A 11 -15.01 2.70 -0.48
CA HIS A 11 -15.95 2.81 0.62
C HIS A 11 -15.62 1.75 1.64
N GLY A 12 -15.59 2.13 2.92
CA GLY A 12 -15.15 1.29 4.02
C GLY A 12 -13.99 1.96 4.73
N TRP A 13 -12.80 1.39 4.60
CA TRP A 13 -11.66 1.74 5.44
C TRP A 13 -10.47 2.31 4.68
N ALA A 14 -9.57 2.93 5.44
CA ALA A 14 -8.26 3.28 4.94
C ALA A 14 -7.47 2.00 4.60
N VAL A 15 -6.50 2.14 3.69
CA VAL A 15 -5.68 1.03 3.24
C VAL A 15 -4.22 1.40 3.43
N ASP A 16 -3.47 0.53 4.10
CA ASP A 16 -2.03 0.66 4.22
C ASP A 16 -1.37 -0.03 3.03
N VAL A 17 -0.56 0.73 2.31
CA VAL A 17 0.23 0.26 1.17
C VAL A 17 1.69 0.22 1.61
N THR A 18 2.27 -0.96 1.61
CA THR A 18 3.65 -1.21 2.07
C THR A 18 4.52 -1.70 0.93
N SER A 19 5.65 -1.03 0.67
CA SER A 19 6.69 -1.59 -0.18
C SER A 19 7.41 -2.70 0.57
N VAL A 20 7.57 -3.84 -0.10
CA VAL A 20 8.35 -4.96 0.43
C VAL A 20 9.43 -5.35 -0.57
N ASP A 21 10.62 -5.63 -0.07
CA ASP A 21 11.68 -6.23 -0.88
C ASP A 21 11.25 -7.65 -1.30
N THR A 22 11.33 -7.95 -2.59
CA THR A 22 10.82 -9.20 -3.17
C THR A 22 11.62 -10.43 -2.74
N ALA A 23 12.90 -10.29 -2.44
CA ALA A 23 13.78 -11.39 -2.06
C ALA A 23 13.63 -11.77 -0.59
N THR A 24 13.53 -10.76 0.29
CA THR A 24 13.55 -10.92 1.75
C THR A 24 12.17 -10.79 2.39
N ARG A 25 11.19 -10.22 1.67
CA ARG A 25 9.86 -9.84 2.17
C ARG A 25 9.89 -8.84 3.31
N ASN A 26 11.00 -8.14 3.51
CA ASN A 26 11.09 -7.10 4.52
C ASN A 26 10.35 -5.83 4.08
N PRO A 27 9.56 -5.20 4.97
CA PRO A 27 8.93 -3.92 4.69
C PRO A 27 9.97 -2.80 4.63
N GLU A 28 9.87 -1.95 3.62
CA GLU A 28 10.74 -0.78 3.44
C GLU A 28 10.07 0.50 3.91
N TRP A 29 8.82 0.72 3.47
CA TRP A 29 8.01 1.85 3.85
C TRP A 29 6.53 1.50 3.77
N THR A 30 5.71 2.20 4.57
CA THR A 30 4.25 2.08 4.56
C THR A 30 3.63 3.46 4.41
N GLN A 31 2.61 3.57 3.58
CA GLN A 31 1.79 4.77 3.43
C GLN A 31 0.31 4.41 3.45
N GLN A 32 -0.47 5.23 4.14
CA GLN A 32 -1.92 5.07 4.17
C GLN A 32 -2.59 5.83 3.03
N VAL A 33 -3.58 5.19 2.41
CA VAL A 33 -4.58 5.80 1.54
C VAL A 33 -5.87 5.88 2.35
N ALA A 34 -6.32 7.10 2.65
CA ALA A 34 -7.51 7.31 3.47
C ALA A 34 -8.77 6.81 2.75
N ALA A 35 -9.80 6.45 3.51
CA ALA A 35 -11.08 6.04 2.94
C ALA A 35 -11.67 7.17 2.06
N GLY A 36 -12.12 6.81 0.86
CA GLY A 36 -12.59 7.73 -0.17
C GLY A 36 -11.49 8.30 -1.08
N GLU A 37 -10.21 8.04 -0.80
CA GLU A 37 -9.09 8.58 -1.57
C GLU A 37 -8.46 7.57 -2.54
N GLU A 38 -7.71 8.11 -3.50
CA GLU A 38 -6.81 7.35 -4.35
C GLU A 38 -5.40 7.93 -4.31
N ARG A 39 -4.39 7.07 -4.46
CA ARG A 39 -2.99 7.48 -4.52
C ARG A 39 -2.23 6.63 -5.53
N GLU A 40 -1.31 7.28 -6.24
CA GLU A 40 -0.38 6.63 -7.15
C GLU A 40 0.90 6.22 -6.39
N PHE A 41 1.36 5.01 -6.67
CA PHE A 41 2.61 4.45 -6.18
C PHE A 41 3.46 3.98 -7.34
N HIS A 42 4.78 4.07 -7.18
CA HIS A 42 5.74 3.58 -8.16
C HIS A 42 6.43 2.33 -7.64
N VAL A 43 6.41 1.28 -8.45
CA VAL A 43 7.08 0.01 -8.17
C VAL A 43 8.32 -0.09 -9.05
N HIS A 44 9.44 -0.38 -8.41
CA HIS A 44 10.73 -0.56 -9.05
C HIS A 44 11.13 -2.03 -9.04
N SER A 45 12.17 -2.36 -9.81
CA SER A 45 12.73 -3.72 -9.80
C SER A 45 13.17 -4.11 -8.38
N GLY A 46 12.71 -5.26 -7.91
CA GLY A 46 13.03 -5.75 -6.57
C GLY A 46 11.99 -5.41 -5.51
N SER A 47 10.96 -4.61 -5.82
CA SER A 47 9.90 -4.23 -4.87
C SER A 47 8.54 -4.79 -5.30
N ASP A 48 7.75 -5.23 -4.31
CA ASP A 48 6.31 -5.50 -4.43
C ASP A 48 5.54 -4.50 -3.55
N LEU A 49 4.25 -4.29 -3.84
CA LEU A 49 3.33 -3.58 -2.95
C LEU A 49 2.42 -4.59 -2.24
N LEU A 50 2.44 -4.57 -0.91
CA LEU A 50 1.45 -5.22 -0.06
C LEU A 50 0.35 -4.21 0.28
N VAL A 51 -0.90 -4.57 0.04
CA VAL A 51 -2.07 -3.72 0.26
C VAL A 51 -2.92 -4.36 1.36
N HIS A 52 -3.06 -3.67 2.49
CA HIS A 52 -3.80 -4.15 3.67
C HIS A 52 -4.93 -3.18 4.04
N GLU A 53 -6.16 -3.66 4.10
CA GLU A 53 -7.31 -2.84 4.53
C GLU A 53 -7.33 -2.74 6.06
N VAL A 54 -7.30 -1.51 6.59
CA VAL A 54 -7.20 -1.24 8.03
C VAL A 54 -8.59 -1.32 8.66
N GLN A 55 -8.89 -2.39 9.38
CA GLN A 55 -10.16 -2.56 10.09
C GLN A 55 -10.23 -1.70 11.37
N PRO A 56 -11.43 -1.42 11.92
CA PRO A 56 -11.60 -0.53 13.07
C PRO A 56 -10.90 -0.96 14.35
N ASP A 57 -10.74 -2.26 14.53
CA ASP A 57 -10.02 -2.88 15.64
C ASP A 57 -8.49 -2.78 15.49
N GLN A 58 -8.02 -2.26 14.35
CA GLN A 58 -6.60 -2.06 14.04
C GLN A 58 -6.15 -0.60 14.20
N THR A 59 -7.06 0.35 14.45
CA THR A 59 -6.72 1.73 14.82
C THR A 59 -6.55 1.84 16.34
N SER A 60 -5.31 1.99 16.81
CA SER A 60 -4.98 2.30 18.23
C SER A 60 -4.65 3.77 18.43
#